data_AF-A0A1D7TLA8-F1
#
_entry.id   AF-A0A1D7TLA8-F1
#
_cell.length_a   1.000
_cell.length_b   1.000
_cell.length_c   1.000
_cell.angle_alpha   90.00
_cell.angle_beta   90.00
_cell.angle_gamma   90.00
#
_symmetry.space_group_name_H-M   'P 1'
#
loop_
_entity.id
_entity.type
_entity.pdbx_description
1 polymer ?
#
loop_
_entity_poly.entity_id
_entity_poly.type
_entity_poly.pdbx_seq_one_letter_code
_entity_poly.pdbx_strand_id
1 'polypeptide(L)'
;MPYTKNKSAFTMIELIFVIVVLGILAAVAIPRLVVTRDDAMIVKGKSQVSAIRSGIALQKSKNMLEGATTFLPQSLDNVAGRLFNYNDGNSSNILEYPIMSEANKDGAWVKTNTANTYEFRVMGTAHTFFYNNATGTFNCTAGTYCTELTR
;
A
#
# COMPACT_ATOMS: atom_id res chain seq x y z
N MET A 1 9.12 22.69 -61.83
CA MET A 1 8.12 21.60 -61.89
C MET A 1 8.27 20.78 -60.60
N PRO A 2 7.33 20.83 -59.64
CA PRO A 2 7.50 20.11 -58.38
C PRO A 2 6.95 18.68 -58.47
N TYR A 3 7.76 17.69 -58.11
CA TYR A 3 7.39 16.28 -58.03
C TYR A 3 6.73 16.01 -56.68
N THR A 4 5.41 15.87 -56.65
CA THR A 4 4.66 15.50 -55.44
C THR A 4 4.93 14.03 -55.10
N LYS A 5 5.65 13.78 -54.01
CA LYS A 5 5.80 12.45 -53.39
C LYS A 5 4.42 11.89 -53.05
N ASN A 6 4.07 10.75 -53.62
CA ASN A 6 2.90 9.98 -53.22
C ASN A 6 3.06 9.56 -51.74
N LYS A 7 2.11 9.98 -50.90
CA LYS A 7 1.97 9.43 -49.55
C LYS A 7 1.36 8.05 -49.68
N SER A 8 2.14 7.01 -49.38
CA SER A 8 1.65 5.63 -49.28
C SER A 8 0.59 5.56 -48.18
N ALA A 9 -0.66 5.32 -48.58
CA ALA A 9 -1.74 4.99 -47.64
C ALA A 9 -1.53 3.56 -47.11
N PHE A 10 -1.74 3.38 -45.81
CA PHE A 10 -1.68 2.08 -45.15
C PHE A 10 -2.75 1.14 -45.74
N THR A 11 -2.41 -0.13 -45.97
CA THR A 11 -3.38 -1.06 -46.56
C THR A 11 -4.40 -1.54 -45.52
N MET A 12 -5.64 -1.83 -45.95
CA MET A 12 -6.66 -2.35 -45.03
C MET A 12 -6.23 -3.66 -44.35
N ILE A 13 -5.51 -4.52 -45.08
CA ILE A 13 -5.04 -5.81 -44.54
C ILE A 13 -4.01 -5.63 -43.42
N GLU A 14 -3.16 -4.61 -43.50
CA GLU A 14 -2.12 -4.32 -42.52
C GLU A 14 -2.73 -3.78 -41.21
N LEU A 15 -3.81 -3.00 -41.32
CA LEU A 15 -4.60 -2.59 -40.16
C LEU A 15 -5.34 -3.77 -39.50
N ILE A 16 -5.89 -4.68 -40.30
CA ILE A 16 -6.56 -5.89 -39.80
C ILE A 16 -5.57 -6.82 -39.10
N PHE A 17 -4.38 -7.02 -39.66
CA PHE A 17 -3.35 -7.86 -39.05
C PHE A 17 -2.93 -7.30 -37.67
N VAL A 18 -2.78 -5.98 -37.54
CA VAL A 18 -2.41 -5.33 -36.27
C VAL A 18 -3.48 -5.56 -35.21
N ILE A 19 -4.78 -5.37 -35.51
CA ILE A 19 -5.84 -5.56 -34.51
C ILE A 19 -5.97 -7.03 -34.09
N VAL A 20 -5.72 -7.98 -35.00
CA VAL A 20 -5.75 -9.41 -34.68
C VAL A 20 -4.60 -9.78 -33.74
N VAL A 21 -3.38 -9.32 -34.04
CA VAL A 21 -2.22 -9.56 -33.17
C VAL A 21 -2.42 -8.91 -31.80
N LEU A 22 -2.89 -7.65 -31.75
CA LEU A 22 -3.22 -6.97 -30.49
C LEU A 22 -4.32 -7.70 -29.71
N GLY A 23 -5.31 -8.27 -30.41
CA GLY A 23 -6.38 -9.07 -29.80
C GLY A 23 -5.86 -10.33 -29.11
N ILE A 24 -4.95 -11.07 -29.76
CA ILE A 24 -4.34 -12.28 -29.18
C ILE A 24 -3.47 -11.93 -27.98
N LEU A 25 -2.62 -10.89 -28.10
CA LEU A 25 -1.75 -10.45 -27.01
C LEU A 25 -2.57 -9.97 -25.80
N ALA A 26 -3.66 -9.24 -26.03
CA ALA A 26 -4.55 -8.79 -24.96
C ALA A 26 -5.24 -9.97 -24.25
N ALA A 27 -5.74 -10.96 -25.00
CA ALA A 27 -6.42 -12.13 -24.43
C ALA A 27 -5.53 -12.93 -23.48
N VAL A 28 -4.23 -13.07 -23.78
CA VAL A 28 -3.28 -13.81 -22.93
C VAL A 28 -2.76 -12.95 -21.77
N ALA A 29 -2.58 -11.64 -21.98
CA ALA A 29 -2.00 -10.75 -20.97
C ALA A 29 -2.98 -10.39 -19.84
N ILE A 30 -4.26 -10.15 -20.15
CA ILE A 30 -5.26 -9.65 -19.18
C ILE A 30 -5.40 -10.58 -17.95
N PRO A 31 -5.55 -11.91 -18.10
CA PRO A 31 -5.74 -12.80 -16.95
C PRO A 31 -4.55 -12.78 -15.98
N ARG A 32 -3.32 -12.68 -16.50
CA ARG A 32 -2.10 -12.63 -15.69
C ARG A 32 -2.00 -11.32 -14.91
N LEU A 33 -2.36 -10.20 -15.54
CA LEU A 33 -2.31 -8.88 -14.91
C LEU A 33 -3.23 -8.78 -13.70
N VAL A 34 -4.42 -9.37 -13.74
CA VAL A 34 -5.36 -9.33 -12.59
C VAL A 34 -4.76 -10.03 -11.37
N VAL A 35 -4.31 -11.28 -11.53
CA VAL A 35 -3.73 -12.06 -10.40
C VAL A 35 -2.49 -11.36 -9.83
N THR A 36 -1.60 -10.84 -10.68
CA THR A 36 -0.40 -10.14 -10.20
C THR A 36 -0.71 -8.86 -9.43
N ARG A 37 -1.84 -8.19 -9.70
CA ARG A 37 -2.25 -6.99 -8.97
C ARG A 37 -2.73 -7.34 -7.57
N ASP A 38 -3.49 -8.42 -7.42
CA ASP A 38 -4.00 -8.89 -6.13
C ASP A 38 -2.83 -9.34 -5.23
N ASP A 39 -1.91 -10.15 -5.77
CA ASP A 39 -0.70 -10.57 -5.05
C ASP A 39 0.18 -9.37 -4.67
N ALA A 40 0.33 -8.39 -5.57
CA ALA A 40 1.09 -7.18 -5.29
C ALA A 40 0.48 -6.35 -4.14
N MET A 41 -0.85 -6.33 -4.00
CA MET A 41 -1.52 -5.63 -2.89
C MET A 41 -1.21 -6.30 -1.55
N ILE A 42 -1.25 -7.63 -1.50
CA ILE A 42 -0.91 -8.39 -0.27
C ILE A 42 0.57 -8.18 0.09
N VAL A 43 1.48 -8.29 -0.89
CA VAL A 43 2.92 -8.06 -0.68
C VAL A 43 3.20 -6.62 -0.21
N LYS A 44 2.52 -5.63 -0.79
CA LYS A 44 2.61 -4.23 -0.35
C LYS A 44 2.17 -4.08 1.11
N GLY A 45 1.00 -4.63 1.45
CA GLY A 45 0.46 -4.59 2.81
C GLY A 45 1.41 -5.24 3.81
N LYS A 46 1.91 -6.45 3.51
CA LYS A 46 2.90 -7.18 4.32
C LYS A 46 4.19 -6.39 4.54
N SER A 47 4.72 -5.78 3.49
CA SER A 47 5.91 -4.92 3.57
C SER A 47 5.68 -3.72 4.49
N GLN A 48 4.52 -3.06 4.35
CA GLN A 48 4.13 -1.92 5.19
C GLN A 48 3.91 -2.33 6.65
N VAL A 49 3.26 -3.46 6.93
CA VAL A 49 3.12 -4.02 8.29
C VAL A 49 4.49 -4.27 8.92
N SER A 50 5.43 -4.82 8.16
CA SER A 50 6.80 -5.09 8.63
C SER A 50 7.57 -3.80 8.93
N ALA A 51 7.40 -2.77 8.08
CA ALA A 51 7.96 -1.43 8.31
C ALA A 51 7.37 -0.78 9.58
N ILE A 52 6.05 -0.87 9.77
CA ILE A 52 5.36 -0.36 10.97
C ILE A 52 5.90 -1.04 12.23
N ARG A 53 5.98 -2.38 12.24
CA ARG A 53 6.52 -3.14 13.39
C ARG A 53 7.97 -2.79 13.69
N SER A 54 8.80 -2.65 12.65
CA SER A 54 10.20 -2.23 12.79
C SER A 54 10.31 -0.82 13.37
N GLY A 55 9.49 0.11 12.88
CA GLY A 55 9.45 1.48 13.37
C GLY A 55 9.03 1.58 14.85
N ILE A 56 8.07 0.77 15.29
CA ILE A 56 7.69 0.67 16.71
C ILE A 56 8.86 0.19 17.57
N ALA A 57 9.57 -0.86 17.13
CA ALA A 57 10.72 -1.40 17.85
C ALA A 57 11.91 -0.41 17.92
N LEU A 58 12.13 0.32 16.82
CA LEU A 58 13.14 1.38 16.76
C LEU A 58 12.79 2.52 17.72
N GLN A 59 11.53 2.99 17.71
CA GLN A 59 11.08 4.05 18.61
C GLN A 59 11.18 3.63 20.07
N LYS A 60 10.84 2.37 20.39
CA LYS A 60 11.05 1.79 21.72
C LYS A 60 12.51 1.87 22.14
N SER A 61 13.42 1.45 21.27
CA SER A 61 14.86 1.46 21.55
C SER A 61 15.38 2.87 21.75
N LYS A 62 14.93 3.83 20.93
CA LYS A 62 15.24 5.25 21.07
C LYS A 62 14.80 5.79 22.44
N ASN A 63 13.54 5.59 22.81
CA ASN A 63 12.99 6.06 24.08
C ASN A 63 13.70 5.44 25.30
N MET A 64 14.15 4.18 25.19
CA MET A 64 14.95 3.52 26.23
C MET A 64 16.33 4.18 26.40
N LEU A 65 16.96 4.60 25.30
CA LEU A 65 18.26 5.30 25.33
C LEU A 65 18.15 6.74 25.85
N GLU A 66 17.04 7.41 25.57
CA GLU A 66 16.75 8.77 26.04
C GLU A 66 16.32 8.82 27.51
N GLY A 67 16.19 7.67 28.19
CA GLY A 67 15.77 7.60 29.59
C GLY A 67 14.30 7.96 29.82
N ALA A 68 13.46 7.87 28.79
CA ALA A 68 12.03 8.13 28.91
C ALA A 68 11.36 7.09 29.82
N THR A 69 10.35 7.50 30.59
CA THR A 69 9.57 6.57 31.44
C THR A 69 8.55 5.75 30.65
N THR A 70 8.21 6.20 29.44
CA THR A 70 7.33 5.53 28.49
C THR A 70 8.12 5.13 27.26
N PHE A 71 8.40 3.83 27.11
CA PHE A 71 9.18 3.34 25.99
C PHE A 71 8.36 3.17 24.72
N LEU A 72 7.11 2.76 24.83
CA LEU A 72 6.24 2.52 23.69
C LEU A 72 5.46 3.79 23.29
N PRO A 73 5.33 4.08 21.99
CA PRO A 73 4.50 5.18 21.54
C PRO A 73 3.03 4.94 21.92
N GLN A 74 2.35 5.98 22.41
CA GLN A 74 0.95 5.88 22.85
C GLN A 74 -0.04 5.91 21.67
N SER A 75 0.35 6.57 20.59
CA SER A 75 -0.33 6.60 19.30
C SER A 75 0.72 6.50 18.20
N LEU A 76 0.39 5.88 17.07
CA LEU A 76 1.29 5.79 15.92
C LEU A 76 1.04 6.87 14.86
N ASP A 77 0.01 7.69 15.04
CA ASP A 77 -0.28 8.79 14.13
C ASP A 77 -1.05 9.90 14.86
N ASN A 78 -0.94 11.12 14.34
CA ASN A 78 -1.58 12.31 14.90
C ASN A 78 -2.24 13.21 13.85
N VAL A 79 -1.94 13.00 12.55
CA VAL A 79 -2.41 13.86 11.46
C VAL A 79 -3.27 13.05 10.50
N ALA A 80 -4.49 13.53 10.26
CA ALA A 80 -5.38 12.97 9.26
C ALA A 80 -4.72 13.03 7.87
N GLY A 81 -4.69 11.90 7.15
CA GLY A 81 -4.12 11.84 5.80
C GLY A 81 -2.67 11.34 5.72
N ARG A 82 -1.89 11.45 6.80
CA ARG A 82 -0.47 11.05 6.85
C ARG A 82 -0.22 10.07 7.99
N LEU A 83 -0.34 8.78 7.71
CA LEU A 83 -0.19 7.76 8.74
C LEU A 83 1.30 7.54 9.05
N PHE A 84 1.61 7.33 10.33
CA PHE A 84 2.91 6.89 10.82
C PHE A 84 4.09 7.87 10.70
N ASN A 85 3.86 9.14 10.35
CA ASN A 85 4.92 10.09 9.96
C ASN A 85 5.73 10.71 11.12
N TYR A 86 7.00 10.34 11.24
CA TYR A 86 7.96 10.85 12.24
C TYR A 86 8.12 12.39 12.23
N ASN A 87 8.01 13.02 11.06
CA ASN A 87 8.28 14.46 10.89
C ASN A 87 7.10 15.38 11.26
N ASP A 88 6.00 14.84 11.79
CA ASP A 88 4.81 15.63 12.18
C ASP A 88 4.92 16.28 13.57
N GLY A 89 6.13 16.49 14.09
CA GLY A 89 6.37 17.20 15.36
C GLY A 89 6.01 16.41 16.62
N ASN A 90 5.72 15.11 16.50
CA ASN A 90 5.42 14.22 17.61
C ASN A 90 6.43 13.06 17.65
N SER A 91 7.19 12.95 18.73
CA SER A 91 8.22 11.94 18.98
C SER A 91 7.72 10.48 19.03
N SER A 92 6.43 10.23 18.77
CA SER A 92 5.78 8.91 18.85
C SER A 92 5.60 8.21 17.49
N ASN A 93 5.81 8.93 16.39
CA ASN A 93 5.60 8.40 15.05
C ASN A 93 6.83 7.59 14.59
N ILE A 94 6.66 6.71 13.60
CA ILE A 94 7.56 5.55 13.43
C ILE A 94 8.19 5.42 12.03
N LEU A 95 7.69 6.16 11.03
CA LEU A 95 8.18 6.13 9.65
C LEU A 95 8.68 7.52 9.22
N GLU A 96 9.82 7.59 8.55
CA GLU A 96 10.35 8.83 7.97
C GLU A 96 9.43 9.41 6.87
N TYR A 97 8.85 8.52 6.07
CA TYR A 97 7.88 8.85 5.04
C TYR A 97 6.47 8.39 5.44
N PRO A 98 5.46 9.28 5.34
CA PRO A 98 4.08 8.92 5.66
C PRO A 98 3.54 7.85 4.71
N ILE A 99 2.69 6.98 5.24
CA ILE A 99 1.74 6.26 4.40
C ILE A 99 0.53 7.18 4.19
N MET A 100 0.29 7.57 2.95
CA MET A 100 -0.87 8.40 2.60
C MET A 100 -2.16 7.62 2.85
N SER A 101 -3.06 8.22 3.62
CA SER A 101 -4.35 7.62 3.93
C SER A 101 -5.31 7.82 2.77
N GLU A 102 -5.82 6.73 2.19
CA GLU A 102 -6.86 6.79 1.16
C GLU A 102 -8.00 5.84 1.53
N ALA A 103 -9.18 6.40 1.78
CA ALA A 103 -10.36 5.61 2.12
C ALA A 103 -10.89 4.85 0.89
N ASN A 104 -11.45 3.65 1.12
CA ASN A 104 -12.13 2.84 0.10
C ASN A 104 -11.28 2.49 -1.14
N LYS A 105 -9.96 2.43 -1.00
CA LYS A 105 -9.03 2.09 -2.09
C LYS A 105 -8.21 0.86 -1.74
N ASP A 106 -8.15 -0.10 -2.66
CA ASP A 106 -7.32 -1.28 -2.49
C ASP A 106 -5.83 -0.95 -2.46
N GLY A 107 -5.10 -1.62 -1.58
CA GLY A 107 -3.68 -1.36 -1.34
C GLY A 107 -3.42 -0.06 -0.58
N ALA A 108 -4.43 0.59 -0.02
CA ALA A 108 -4.29 1.77 0.81
C ALA A 108 -4.64 1.49 2.27
N TRP A 109 -4.03 2.30 3.14
CA TRP A 109 -4.32 2.32 4.57
C TRP A 109 -5.27 3.47 4.89
N VAL A 110 -6.09 3.30 5.92
CA VAL A 110 -6.90 4.36 6.50
C VAL A 110 -6.94 4.20 8.00
N LYS A 111 -6.91 5.32 8.74
CA LYS A 111 -7.20 5.29 10.18
C LYS A 111 -8.70 5.28 10.38
N THR A 112 -9.18 4.39 11.23
CA THR A 112 -10.60 4.38 11.62
C THR A 112 -10.88 5.43 12.71
N ASN A 113 -12.15 5.67 13.02
CA ASN A 113 -12.53 6.56 14.13
C ASN A 113 -12.18 5.97 15.52
N THR A 114 -11.81 4.69 15.57
CA THR A 114 -11.37 4.01 16.79
C THR A 114 -9.88 4.26 17.00
N ALA A 115 -9.51 4.57 18.25
CA ALA A 115 -8.11 4.81 18.63
C ALA A 115 -7.22 3.63 18.22
N ASN A 116 -6.03 3.95 17.71
CA ASN A 116 -4.99 2.96 17.35
C ASN A 116 -5.46 1.85 16.40
N THR A 117 -6.53 2.10 15.64
CA THR A 117 -7.14 1.12 14.75
C THR A 117 -7.07 1.61 13.31
N TYR A 118 -6.51 0.77 12.45
CA TYR A 118 -6.24 1.05 11.05
C TYR A 118 -6.94 0.00 10.18
N GLU A 119 -7.24 0.35 8.95
CA GLU A 119 -7.81 -0.56 7.97
C GLU A 119 -6.93 -0.57 6.72
N PHE A 120 -6.60 -1.76 6.23
CA PHE A 120 -5.96 -1.98 4.94
C PHE A 120 -6.94 -2.71 4.02
N ARG A 121 -7.14 -2.22 2.80
CA ARG A 121 -8.06 -2.85 1.85
C ARG A 121 -7.34 -3.72 0.84
N VAL A 122 -7.88 -4.93 0.66
CA VAL A 122 -7.43 -5.89 -0.35
C VAL A 122 -8.67 -6.45 -1.03
N MET A 123 -8.73 -6.34 -2.36
CA MET A 123 -9.83 -6.88 -3.19
C MET A 123 -11.22 -6.47 -2.69
N GLY A 124 -11.40 -5.20 -2.32
CA GLY A 124 -12.65 -4.64 -1.79
C GLY A 124 -12.95 -5.00 -0.33
N THR A 125 -12.14 -5.85 0.31
CA THR A 125 -12.31 -6.27 1.71
C THR A 125 -11.42 -5.47 2.64
N ALA A 126 -12.02 -4.93 3.70
CA ALA A 126 -11.34 -4.23 4.78
C ALA A 126 -10.66 -5.21 5.75
N HIS A 127 -9.39 -4.96 6.06
CA HIS A 127 -8.62 -5.71 7.06
C HIS A 127 -8.24 -4.77 8.19
N THR A 128 -8.78 -5.01 9.38
CA THR A 128 -8.56 -4.16 10.53
C THR A 128 -7.28 -4.55 11.25
N PHE A 129 -6.45 -3.57 11.55
CA PHE A 129 -5.23 -3.68 12.35
C PHE A 129 -5.38 -2.87 13.62
N PHE A 130 -4.96 -3.47 14.74
CA PHE A 130 -4.93 -2.81 16.02
C PHE A 130 -3.49 -2.67 16.52
N TYR A 131 -3.14 -1.46 16.94
CA TYR A 131 -1.92 -1.19 17.69
C TYR A 131 -2.22 -1.21 19.20
N ASN A 132 -1.58 -2.14 19.90
CA ASN A 132 -1.61 -2.18 21.36
C ASN A 132 -0.42 -1.39 21.92
N ASN A 133 -0.70 -0.26 22.56
CA ASN A 133 0.30 0.64 23.15
C ASN A 133 0.93 0.12 24.46
N ALA A 134 0.34 -0.91 25.09
CA ALA A 134 0.90 -1.55 26.27
C ALA A 134 1.92 -2.65 25.90
N THR A 135 1.69 -3.37 24.80
CA THR A 135 2.58 -4.46 24.35
C THR A 135 3.48 -4.06 23.19
N GLY A 136 3.16 -2.98 22.47
CA GLY A 136 3.85 -2.55 21.26
C GLY A 136 3.53 -3.39 20.02
N THR A 137 2.48 -4.20 20.07
CA THR A 137 2.13 -5.12 18.98
C THR A 137 1.19 -4.48 17.97
N PHE A 138 1.49 -4.65 16.69
CA PHE A 138 0.64 -4.26 15.56
C PHE A 138 0.16 -5.51 14.82
N ASN A 139 -1.12 -5.87 14.98
CA ASN A 139 -1.68 -7.13 14.49
C ASN A 139 -3.00 -6.91 13.77
N CYS A 140 -3.26 -7.75 12.77
CA CYS A 140 -4.55 -7.84 12.09
C CYS A 140 -5.56 -8.51 13.03
N THR A 141 -6.68 -7.84 13.30
CA THR A 141 -7.73 -8.30 14.22
C THR A 141 -9.01 -8.74 13.49
N ALA A 142 -9.22 -8.30 12.25
CA ALA A 142 -10.35 -8.69 11.43
C ALA A 142 -10.02 -8.64 9.93
N GLY A 143 -10.62 -9.53 9.14
CA GLY A 143 -10.47 -9.58 7.67
C GLY A 143 -10.05 -10.97 7.16
N THR A 144 -10.32 -11.24 5.89
CA THR A 144 -10.13 -12.56 5.26
C THR A 144 -8.65 -12.92 5.06
N TYR A 145 -7.81 -11.94 4.70
CA TYR A 145 -6.39 -12.13 4.38
C TYR A 145 -5.44 -11.73 5.52
N CYS A 146 -5.91 -11.77 6.77
CA CYS A 146 -5.09 -11.36 7.92
C CYS A 146 -3.81 -12.20 8.07
N THR A 147 -3.86 -13.49 7.74
CA THR A 147 -2.70 -14.40 7.83
C THR A 147 -1.61 -14.04 6.82
N GLU A 148 -2.01 -13.70 5.61
CA GLU A 148 -1.13 -13.37 4.47
C GLU A 148 -0.49 -12.00 4.65
N LEU A 149 -1.18 -11.07 5.32
CA LEU A 149 -0.66 -9.75 5.64
C LEU A 149 0.30 -9.75 6.85
N THR A 150 0.31 -10.83 7.65
CA THR A 150 1.08 -10.87 8.92
C THR A 150 2.19 -11.94 8.99
N ARG A 151 2.13 -13.00 8.17
CA ARG A 151 3.24 -13.93 7.87
C ARG A 151 4.13 -13.37 6.79
#